data_AF-A0A2X4U1U6-F1
#
_entry.id   AF-A0A2X4U1U6-F1
#
_cell.length_a   1.000
_cell.length_b   1.000
_cell.length_c   1.000
_cell.angle_alpha   90.00
_cell.angle_beta   90.00
_cell.angle_gamma   90.00
#
_symmetry.space_group_name_H-M   'P 1'
#
loop_
_entity.id
_entity.type
_entity.pdbx_description
1 polymer ?
#
loop_
_entity_poly.entity_id
_entity_poly.type
_entity_poly.pdbx_seq_one_letter_code
_entity_poly.pdbx_strand_id
1 'polypeptide(L)'
;MPGHRFRITVEALNDRKGDPVDKAPLSFEVENHDDILGIVERIKSREDLNFGEDKSAAFAVGLKLFSEVMIENRKHPVFAPLREAFKEFMVGLKKAHNSRGAACGPRQPQGINRYPTPVSVSRCFGRAGSASSFCRRCPI
;
A
#
# COMPACT_ATOMS: atom_id res chain seq x y z
N MET A 1 -4.70 -25.29 -7.75
CA MET A 1 -3.80 -24.52 -8.63
C MET A 1 -2.40 -25.05 -8.43
N PRO A 2 -1.57 -25.16 -9.48
CA PRO A 2 -0.17 -25.55 -9.32
C PRO A 2 0.52 -24.56 -8.36
N GLY A 3 1.18 -25.06 -7.33
CA GLY A 3 1.93 -24.22 -6.40
C GLY A 3 3.26 -23.77 -6.98
N HIS A 4 3.76 -22.65 -6.47
CA HIS A 4 5.12 -22.17 -6.68
C HIS A 4 6.07 -22.94 -5.76
N ARG A 5 7.20 -23.40 -6.30
CA ARG A 5 8.25 -24.05 -5.50
C ARG A 5 9.37 -23.07 -5.19
N PHE A 6 9.76 -23.04 -3.93
CA PHE A 6 10.82 -22.18 -3.43
C PHE A 6 11.83 -23.02 -2.63
N ARG A 7 13.10 -22.66 -2.73
CA ARG A 7 14.14 -23.13 -1.81
C ARG A 7 14.48 -22.02 -0.84
N ILE A 8 14.39 -22.32 0.45
CA ILE A 8 14.72 -21.39 1.53
C ILE A 8 16.04 -21.84 2.13
N THR A 9 16.96 -20.89 2.33
CA THR A 9 18.24 -21.12 3.02
C THR A 9 18.36 -20.13 4.17
N VAL A 10 18.67 -20.64 5.36
CA VAL A 10 18.96 -19.83 6.55
C VAL A 10 20.41 -20.06 6.95
N GLU A 11 21.20 -19.00 6.94
CA GLU A 11 22.61 -18.99 7.31
C GLU A 11 22.81 -18.19 8.60
N ALA A 12 23.57 -18.73 9.55
CA ALA A 12 23.87 -18.06 10.79
C ALA A 12 25.10 -17.17 10.61
N LEU A 13 24.91 -15.85 10.65
CA LEU A 13 26.03 -14.91 10.49
C LEU A 13 26.77 -14.65 11.80
N ASN A 14 26.02 -14.41 12.88
CA ASN A 14 26.58 -14.08 14.19
C ASN A 14 25.77 -14.74 15.31
N ASP A 15 26.40 -14.96 16.46
CA ASP A 15 25.74 -15.42 17.66
C ASP A 15 25.13 -14.25 18.45
N ARG A 16 24.61 -14.53 19.65
CA ARG A 16 24.01 -13.50 20.51
C ARG A 16 25.02 -12.46 21.03
N LYS A 17 26.32 -12.79 21.04
CA LYS A 17 27.42 -11.90 21.44
C LYS A 17 27.95 -11.08 20.26
N GLY A 18 27.56 -11.42 19.03
CA GLY A 18 28.03 -10.80 17.80
C GLY A 18 29.22 -11.53 17.18
N ASP A 19 29.65 -12.66 17.74
CA ASP A 19 30.75 -13.44 17.22
C ASP A 19 30.31 -14.21 15.96
N PRO A 20 31.14 -14.30 14.90
CA PRO A 20 30.82 -15.07 13.71
C PRO A 20 30.51 -16.53 14.05
N VAL A 21 29.50 -17.10 13.38
CA VAL A 21 29.07 -18.48 13.62
C VAL A 21 29.43 -19.34 12.42
N ASP A 22 30.24 -20.36 12.63
CA ASP A 22 30.49 -21.40 11.63
C ASP A 22 29.50 -22.56 11.86
N LYS A 23 28.30 -22.44 11.28
CA LYS A 23 27.29 -23.48 11.26
C LYS A 23 26.82 -23.72 9.83
N ALA A 24 26.61 -24.99 9.50
CA ALA A 24 26.04 -25.36 8.21
C ALA A 24 24.68 -24.67 7.99
N PRO A 25 24.44 -24.06 6.81
CA PRO A 25 23.15 -23.48 6.48
C PRO A 25 22.03 -24.52 6.51
N LEU A 26 20.86 -24.13 6.98
CA LEU A 26 19.65 -24.94 6.85
C LEU A 26 18.99 -24.62 5.51
N SER A 27 18.86 -25.61 4.64
CA SER A 27 18.14 -25.49 3.37
C SER A 27 17.00 -26.49 3.26
N PHE A 28 15.85 -26.03 2.77
CA PHE A 28 14.68 -26.86 2.51
C PHE A 28 13.86 -26.32 1.34
N GLU A 29 13.05 -27.18 0.74
CA GLU A 29 12.11 -26.82 -0.33
C GLU A 29 10.69 -26.77 0.20
N VAL A 30 9.91 -25.81 -0.30
CA VAL A 30 8.50 -25.65 0.02
C VAL A 30 7.70 -25.39 -1.24
N GLU A 31 6.49 -25.91 -1.26
CA GLU A 31 5.46 -25.49 -2.21
C GLU A 31 4.56 -24.44 -1.53
N ASN A 32 4.24 -23.37 -2.24
CA ASN A 32 3.32 -22.35 -1.76
C ASN A 32 2.39 -21.95 -2.91
N HIS A 33 1.10 -21.78 -2.63
CA HIS A 33 0.15 -21.40 -3.67
C HIS A 33 0.27 -19.93 -4.10
N ASP A 34 0.90 -19.09 -3.30
CA ASP A 34 1.12 -17.69 -3.61
C ASP A 34 2.55 -17.43 -4.13
N ASP A 35 2.69 -16.43 -4.99
CA ASP A 35 3.99 -15.91 -5.42
C ASP A 35 4.63 -15.07 -4.30
N ILE A 36 5.49 -15.72 -3.49
CA ILE A 36 6.18 -15.10 -2.36
C ILE A 36 7.01 -13.88 -2.81
N LEU A 37 7.69 -13.96 -3.95
CA LEU A 37 8.55 -12.87 -4.44
C LEU A 37 7.72 -11.65 -4.84
N GLY A 38 6.66 -11.84 -5.61
CA GLY A 38 5.73 -10.76 -5.95
C GLY A 38 5.00 -10.19 -4.72
N ILE A 39 4.78 -10.98 -3.67
CA ILE A 39 4.22 -10.46 -2.40
C ILE A 39 5.23 -9.59 -1.65
N VAL A 40 6.52 -9.97 -1.62
CA VAL A 40 7.58 -9.14 -1.02
C VAL A 40 7.62 -7.77 -1.68
N GLU A 41 7.60 -7.71 -3.00
CA GLU A 41 7.59 -6.44 -3.76
C GLU A 41 6.35 -5.59 -3.45
N ARG A 42 5.17 -6.21 -3.39
CA ARG A 42 3.92 -5.53 -3.03
C ARG A 42 3.91 -5.01 -1.59
N ILE A 43 4.55 -5.72 -0.65
CA ILE A 43 4.65 -5.27 0.75
C ILE A 43 5.70 -4.16 0.88
N LYS A 44 6.84 -4.26 0.20
CA LYS A 44 7.86 -3.19 0.18
C LYS A 44 7.32 -1.87 -0.36
N SER A 45 6.39 -1.92 -1.32
CA SER A 45 5.73 -0.73 -1.91
C SER A 45 4.59 -0.15 -1.07
N ARG A 46 4.29 -0.74 0.10
CA ARG A 46 3.23 -0.25 1.00
C ARG A 46 3.75 0.77 2.00
N GLU A 47 3.48 2.03 1.71
CA GLU A 47 3.79 3.17 2.60
C GLU A 47 3.09 3.09 3.97
N ASP A 48 1.93 2.44 4.04
CA ASP A 48 1.16 2.32 5.29
C ASP A 48 1.78 1.34 6.30
N LEU A 49 2.62 0.39 5.84
CA LEU A 49 3.33 -0.55 6.70
C LEU A 49 4.66 0.03 7.20
N ASN A 50 5.39 0.73 6.33
CA ASN A 50 6.62 1.45 6.65
C ASN A 50 7.65 0.68 7.51
N PHE A 51 7.81 -0.63 7.29
CA PHE A 51 8.75 -1.45 8.06
C PHE A 51 10.21 -1.30 7.59
N GLY A 52 10.44 -0.71 6.42
CA GLY A 52 11.72 -0.74 5.71
C GLY A 52 11.89 -2.04 4.91
N GLU A 53 12.89 -2.07 4.02
CA GLU A 53 13.03 -3.14 3.03
C GLU A 53 13.20 -4.53 3.62
N ASP A 54 14.18 -4.71 4.51
CA ASP A 54 14.53 -6.04 5.04
C ASP A 54 13.43 -6.58 5.94
N LYS A 55 12.85 -5.74 6.80
CA LYS A 55 11.74 -6.14 7.68
C LYS A 55 10.47 -6.46 6.87
N SER A 56 10.23 -5.73 5.78
CA SER A 56 9.11 -6.02 4.87
C SER A 56 9.28 -7.38 4.18
N ALA A 57 10.50 -7.68 3.71
CA ALA A 57 10.82 -8.98 3.12
C ALA A 57 10.68 -10.11 4.15
N ALA A 58 11.27 -9.95 5.35
CA ALA A 58 11.18 -10.92 6.43
C ALA A 58 9.73 -11.19 6.85
N PHE A 59 8.92 -10.13 6.98
CA PHE A 59 7.49 -10.24 7.29
C PHE A 59 6.73 -11.00 6.21
N ALA A 60 6.92 -10.63 4.94
CA ALA A 60 6.25 -11.26 3.80
C ALA A 60 6.57 -12.75 3.68
N VAL A 61 7.87 -13.10 3.71
CA VAL A 61 8.35 -14.48 3.61
C VAL A 61 7.87 -15.29 4.81
N GLY A 62 8.10 -14.80 6.03
CA GLY A 62 7.71 -15.49 7.26
C GLY A 62 6.20 -15.74 7.33
N LEU A 63 5.39 -14.73 6.98
CA LEU A 63 3.94 -14.85 6.97
C LEU A 63 3.47 -15.92 5.97
N LYS A 64 4.07 -15.98 4.78
CA LYS A 64 3.69 -16.94 3.75
C LYS A 64 4.04 -18.37 4.13
N LEU A 65 5.26 -18.60 4.59
CA LEU A 65 5.71 -19.91 5.06
C LEU A 65 4.86 -20.39 6.23
N PHE A 66 4.59 -19.54 7.22
CA PHE A 66 3.76 -19.87 8.36
C PHE A 66 2.31 -20.16 7.97
N SER A 67 1.74 -19.36 7.07
CA SER A 67 0.35 -19.53 6.65
C SER A 67 0.10 -20.86 5.94
N GLU A 68 1.07 -21.33 5.15
CA GLU A 68 0.96 -22.62 4.44
C GLU A 68 0.96 -23.78 5.44
N VAL A 69 1.93 -23.80 6.36
CA VAL A 69 2.00 -24.83 7.42
C VAL A 69 0.70 -24.89 8.22
N MET A 70 0.12 -23.73 8.55
CA MET A 70 -1.16 -23.67 9.27
C MET A 70 -2.33 -24.22 8.44
N ILE A 71 -2.35 -24.01 7.13
CA ILE A 71 -3.42 -24.50 6.23
C ILE A 71 -3.33 -26.01 6.05
N GLU A 72 -2.12 -26.53 5.80
CA GLU A 72 -1.85 -27.97 5.68
C GLU A 72 -2.22 -28.70 6.98
N ASN A 73 -1.86 -28.11 8.12
CA ASN A 73 -2.07 -28.67 9.45
C ASN A 73 -3.29 -28.08 10.16
N ARG A 74 -4.30 -27.62 9.43
CA ARG A 74 -5.44 -26.87 10.00
C ARG A 74 -6.16 -27.57 11.15
N LYS A 75 -6.15 -28.91 11.20
CA LYS A 75 -6.78 -29.72 12.25
C LYS A 75 -5.93 -29.86 13.52
N HIS A 76 -4.68 -29.42 13.48
CA HIS A 76 -3.75 -29.55 14.61
C HIS A 76 -4.17 -28.63 15.76
N PRO A 77 -4.22 -29.12 17.01
CA PRO A 77 -4.74 -28.37 18.16
C PRO A 77 -3.99 -27.06 18.44
N VAL A 78 -2.70 -26.99 18.10
CA VAL A 78 -1.88 -25.77 18.27
C VAL A 78 -2.42 -24.57 17.50
N PHE A 79 -3.07 -24.80 16.35
CA PHE A 79 -3.59 -23.73 15.50
C PHE A 79 -5.03 -23.38 15.81
N ALA A 80 -5.80 -24.26 16.45
CA ALA A 80 -7.22 -24.06 16.74
C ALA A 80 -7.54 -22.67 17.35
N PRO A 81 -6.84 -22.18 18.40
CA PRO A 81 -7.14 -20.86 18.97
C PRO A 81 -6.69 -19.68 18.09
N LEU A 82 -5.75 -19.89 17.16
CA LEU A 82 -5.16 -18.83 16.34
C LEU A 82 -5.92 -18.61 15.02
N ARG A 83 -6.68 -19.59 14.55
CA ARG A 83 -7.26 -19.59 13.19
C ARG A 83 -8.14 -18.38 12.88
N GLU A 84 -9.07 -18.03 13.75
CA GLU A 84 -9.98 -16.90 13.49
C GLU A 84 -9.24 -15.56 13.55
N ALA A 85 -8.41 -15.34 14.56
CA ALA A 85 -7.57 -14.14 14.66
C ALA A 85 -6.63 -13.99 13.46
N PHE A 86 -6.02 -15.09 13.00
CA PHE A 86 -5.16 -15.08 11.82
C PHE A 86 -5.93 -14.74 10.54
N LYS A 87 -7.15 -15.26 10.39
CA LYS A 87 -8.03 -14.93 9.27
C LYS A 87 -8.38 -13.45 9.25
N GLU A 88 -8.77 -12.88 10.40
CA GLU A 88 -9.05 -11.45 10.54
C GLU A 88 -7.83 -10.58 10.19
N PHE A 89 -6.65 -10.98 10.69
CA PHE A 89 -5.38 -10.34 10.36
C PHE A 89 -5.13 -10.33 8.85
N MET A 90 -5.27 -11.49 8.18
CA MET A 90 -5.07 -11.60 6.72
C MET A 90 -6.08 -10.76 5.93
N VAL A 91 -7.32 -10.65 6.40
CA VAL A 91 -8.33 -9.77 5.80
C VAL A 91 -7.93 -8.30 5.96
N GLY A 92 -7.49 -7.88 7.14
CA GLY A 92 -7.01 -6.52 7.39
C GLY A 92 -5.81 -6.17 6.50
N LEU A 93 -4.84 -7.09 6.41
CA LEU A 93 -3.65 -6.93 5.59
C LEU A 93 -4.01 -6.75 4.10
N LYS A 94 -5.00 -7.48 3.58
CA LYS A 94 -5.47 -7.34 2.18
C LYS A 94 -6.33 -6.09 1.96
N LYS A 95 -7.19 -5.72 2.91
CA LYS A 95 -8.09 -4.56 2.76
C LYS A 95 -7.34 -3.24 2.66
N ALA A 96 -6.30 -3.06 3.46
CA ALA A 96 -5.46 -1.87 3.42
C ALA A 96 -4.73 -1.68 2.06
N HIS A 97 -4.59 -2.74 1.27
CA HIS A 97 -4.14 -2.67 -0.11
C HIS A 97 -5.25 -2.24 -1.09
N ASN A 98 -6.48 -2.72 -0.90
CA ASN A 98 -7.62 -2.43 -1.79
C ASN A 98 -8.20 -1.02 -1.62
N SER A 99 -8.00 -0.36 -0.48
CA SER A 99 -8.50 1.01 -0.23
C SER A 99 -7.79 2.12 -1.03
N ARG A 100 -6.75 1.80 -1.82
CA ARG A 100 -6.15 2.74 -2.79
C ARG A 100 -6.87 2.80 -4.14
N GLY A 101 -7.98 2.06 -4.32
CA GLY A 101 -8.86 2.16 -5.50
C GLY A 101 -10.08 3.07 -5.34
N ALA A 102 -10.28 3.69 -4.17
CA ALA A 102 -11.40 4.59 -3.89
C ALA A 102 -10.92 6.03 -3.64
N ALA A 103 -10.01 6.52 -4.48
CA ALA A 103 -9.80 7.96 -4.59
C ALA A 103 -10.95 8.55 -5.42
N CYS A 104 -11.86 9.22 -4.71
CA CYS A 104 -12.83 10.20 -5.16
C CYS A 104 -12.66 10.64 -6.63
N GLY A 105 -13.67 10.34 -7.45
CA GLY A 105 -13.79 10.84 -8.83
C GLY A 105 -13.74 12.38 -8.92
N PRO A 106 -13.52 12.92 -10.12
CA PRO A 106 -13.25 14.34 -10.31
C PRO A 106 -14.42 15.18 -9.76
N ARG A 107 -14.11 16.11 -8.86
CA ARG A 107 -15.03 17.18 -8.47
C ARG A 107 -15.38 17.96 -9.74
N GLN A 108 -16.62 17.80 -10.21
CA GLN A 108 -17.19 18.71 -11.20
C GLN A 108 -17.20 20.13 -10.60
N PRO A 109 -16.69 21.15 -11.30
CA PRO A 109 -16.91 22.53 -10.89
C PRO A 109 -18.39 22.85 -11.14
N GLN A 110 -19.13 23.18 -10.07
CA GLN A 110 -20.46 23.73 -10.21
C GLN A 110 -20.36 25.13 -10.82
N GLY A 111 -20.75 25.23 -12.09
CA GLY A 111 -20.81 26.48 -12.83
C GLY A 111 -21.79 26.34 -13.98
N ILE A 112 -23.08 26.16 -13.67
CA ILE A 112 -24.14 26.28 -14.69
C ILE A 112 -24.78 27.64 -14.54
N ASN A 113 -24.21 28.55 -15.31
CA ASN A 113 -24.79 29.77 -15.84
C ASN A 113 -26.23 29.52 -16.30
N ARG A 114 -27.21 30.05 -15.57
CA ARG A 114 -28.58 30.21 -16.04
C ARG A 114 -28.71 31.65 -16.50
N TYR A 115 -28.87 31.89 -17.81
CA TYR A 115 -29.84 32.87 -18.34
C TYR A 115 -29.95 32.70 -19.86
N PRO A 116 -31.17 32.54 -20.40
CA PRO A 116 -31.41 32.69 -21.83
C PRO A 116 -31.59 34.18 -22.18
N THR A 117 -30.95 34.61 -23.27
CA THR A 117 -31.28 35.83 -24.05
C THR A 117 -32.76 35.80 -24.50
N PRO A 118 -33.41 36.91 -24.91
CA PRO A 118 -32.91 38.11 -25.61
C PRO A 118 -33.46 39.42 -24.96
N VAL A 119 -33.30 40.67 -25.39
CA VAL A 119 -33.30 41.34 -26.69
C VAL A 119 -32.84 42.80 -26.46
N SER A 120 -32.33 43.44 -27.52
CA SER A 120 -32.53 44.86 -27.88
C SER A 120 -31.93 46.03 -27.08
N VAL A 121 -30.96 46.67 -27.76
CA VAL A 121 -30.90 48.11 -28.13
C VAL A 121 -30.79 49.18 -27.03
N SER A 122 -29.81 50.07 -27.28
CA SER A 122 -29.75 51.51 -27.00
C SER A 122 -28.80 52.03 -25.91
N ARG A 123 -27.73 52.65 -26.43
CA ARG A 123 -27.36 54.06 -26.26
C ARG A 123 -26.63 54.55 -25.00
N CYS A 124 -25.59 55.32 -25.33
CA CYS A 124 -25.05 56.53 -24.69
C CYS A 124 -24.17 56.34 -23.43
N PHE A 125 -22.87 56.62 -23.54
CA PHE A 125 -22.20 57.93 -23.38
C PHE A 125 -22.10 58.36 -21.91
N GLY A 126 -20.89 58.47 -21.36
CA GLY A 126 -20.69 59.04 -20.02
C GLY A 126 -19.28 58.91 -19.48
N ARG A 127 -18.60 60.05 -19.39
CA ARG A 127 -17.20 60.31 -19.00
C ARG A 127 -16.91 60.17 -17.48
N ALA A 128 -15.62 59.93 -17.20
CA ALA A 128 -14.77 60.54 -16.17
C ALA A 128 -14.78 60.05 -14.69
N GLY A 129 -13.57 59.98 -14.13
CA GLY A 129 -13.26 59.91 -12.68
C GLY A 129 -12.31 58.75 -12.35
N SER A 130 -10.99 58.90 -12.49
CA SER A 130 -10.05 59.31 -11.42
C SER A 130 -10.07 58.43 -10.17
N ALA A 131 -9.04 57.60 -9.96
CA ALA A 131 -8.09 57.76 -8.84
C ALA A 131 -7.18 56.53 -8.73
N SER A 132 -5.89 56.85 -8.66
CA SER A 132 -4.72 56.04 -8.36
C SER A 132 -4.82 55.22 -7.07
N SER A 133 -4.34 53.97 -7.07
CA SER A 133 -3.54 53.41 -5.96
C SER A 133 -2.77 52.14 -6.37
N PHE A 134 -1.44 52.28 -6.42
CA PHE A 134 -0.47 51.39 -5.75
C PHE A 134 -0.43 49.89 -6.12
N CYS A 135 0.24 49.55 -7.23
CA CYS A 135 0.83 48.22 -7.42
C CYS A 135 2.22 48.17 -6.74
N ARG A 136 2.33 47.44 -5.62
CA ARG A 136 3.62 46.95 -5.13
C ARG A 136 3.86 45.53 -5.67
N ARG A 137 5.04 45.39 -6.27
CA ARG A 137 5.69 44.15 -6.74
C ARG A 137 5.67 43.05 -5.68
N CYS A 138 5.26 41.85 -6.11
CA CYS A 138 5.69 40.58 -5.52
C CYS A 138 7.09 40.23 -6.04
N PRO A 139 7.98 39.65 -5.21
CA PRO A 139 9.13 38.90 -5.69
C PRO A 139 8.80 37.40 -5.73
N ILE A 140 9.04 36.74 -6.87
CA ILE A 140 9.90 35.55 -7.03
C ILE A 140 10.48 35.62 -8.44
#